data_AF-A0A0B6XX45-F1
#
_entry.id   AF-A0A0B6XX45-F1
#
_cell.length_a   1.000
_cell.length_b   1.000
_cell.length_c   1.000
_cell.angle_alpha   90.00
_cell.angle_beta   90.00
_cell.angle_gamma   90.00
#
_symmetry.space_group_name_H-M   'P 1'
#
loop_
_entity.id
_entity.type
_entity.pdbx_description
1 polymer ?
#
loop_
_entity_poly.entity_id
_entity_poly.type
_entity_poly.pdbx_seq_one_letter_code
_entity_poly.pdbx_strand_id
1 'polypeptide(L)'
;LPLVIGVMENFEMQGSDASFVLRDPSGKMNGALHRDLFKDTSTALQAGSVLVLRQVSVISPSSRTHYLNITPGNVALIYTANREAMVSKRSWQVSQSLTNDTKLRTKGSETR
;
A
#
# COMPACT_ATOMS: atom_id res chain seq x y z
N LEU A 1 -9.15 0.51 16.59
CA LEU A 1 -8.70 0.92 15.25
C LEU A 1 -9.77 0.48 14.25
N PRO A 2 -10.41 1.39 13.50
CA PRO A 2 -11.38 1.00 12.49
C PRO A 2 -10.69 0.21 11.38
N LEU A 3 -11.31 -0.88 10.97
CA LEU A 3 -10.87 -1.73 9.86
C LEU A 3 -11.87 -1.60 8.71
N VAL A 4 -11.35 -1.56 7.49
CA VAL A 4 -12.15 -1.71 6.28
C VAL A 4 -11.79 -3.07 5.70
N ILE A 5 -12.80 -3.90 5.46
CA ILE A 5 -12.64 -5.23 4.91
C ILE A 5 -13.53 -5.32 3.69
N GLY A 6 -12.94 -5.64 2.54
CA GLY A 6 -13.70 -5.77 1.32
C GLY A 6 -13.03 -6.65 0.29
N VAL A 7 -13.83 -7.05 -0.69
CA VAL A 7 -13.39 -7.84 -1.83
C VAL A 7 -13.04 -6.89 -2.97
N MET A 8 -11.87 -7.08 -3.55
CA MET A 8 -11.46 -6.41 -4.78
C MET A 8 -12.30 -6.96 -5.94
N GLU A 9 -13.19 -6.17 -6.53
CA GLU A 9 -14.03 -6.62 -7.66
C GLU A 9 -13.28 -6.58 -8.99
N ASN A 10 -12.42 -5.58 -9.18
CA ASN A 10 -11.58 -5.44 -10.36
C ASN A 10 -10.18 -4.96 -9.96
N PHE A 11 -9.24 -5.06 -10.90
CA PHE A 11 -7.88 -4.56 -10.74
C PHE A 11 -7.38 -4.13 -12.12
N GLU A 12 -6.97 -2.88 -12.26
CA GLU A 12 -6.49 -2.32 -13.51
C GLU A 12 -5.17 -1.59 -13.28
N MET A 13 -4.12 -1.97 -14.02
CA MET A 13 -2.85 -1.25 -13.98
C MET A 13 -2.89 -0.04 -14.91
N GLN A 14 -2.48 1.11 -14.41
CA GLN A 14 -2.37 2.36 -15.17
C GLN A 14 -0.96 2.93 -14.97
N GLY A 15 -0.04 2.54 -15.85
CA GLY A 15 1.37 2.96 -15.77
C GLY A 15 2.07 2.40 -14.53
N SER A 16 2.51 3.29 -13.63
CA SER A 16 3.17 2.91 -12.37
C SER A 16 2.20 2.58 -11.24
N ASP A 17 0.94 3.02 -11.35
CA ASP A 17 -0.09 2.85 -10.32
C ASP A 17 -1.15 1.86 -10.77
N ALA A 18 -2.03 1.46 -9.86
CA ALA A 18 -3.17 0.60 -10.18
C ALA A 18 -4.45 1.15 -9.55
N SER A 19 -5.57 0.93 -10.21
CA SER A 19 -6.91 1.24 -9.70
C SER A 19 -7.68 -0.04 -9.44
N PHE A 20 -8.66 0.04 -8.54
CA PHE A 20 -9.51 -1.09 -8.18
C PHE A 20 -10.84 -0.62 -7.61
N VAL A 21 -11.79 -1.54 -7.48
CA VAL A 21 -13.07 -1.36 -6.79
C VAL A 21 -13.08 -2.26 -5.57
N LEU A 22 -13.26 -1.68 -4.39
CA LEU A 22 -13.49 -2.42 -3.17
C LEU A 22 -14.99 -2.54 -2.94
N ARG A 23 -15.49 -3.76 -2.72
CA ARG A 23 -16.86 -4.02 -2.30
C ARG A 23 -16.90 -4.55 -0.88
N ASP A 24 -17.79 -3.98 -0.08
CA ASP A 24 -18.21 -4.50 1.22
C ASP A 24 -19.75 -4.53 1.29
N PRO A 25 -20.37 -4.93 2.42
CA PRO A 25 -21.82 -4.90 2.56
C PRO A 25 -22.46 -3.51 2.47
N SER A 26 -21.69 -2.44 2.69
CA SER A 26 -22.17 -1.05 2.62
C SER A 26 -22.21 -0.52 1.19
N GLY A 27 -21.44 -1.12 0.27
CA GLY A 27 -21.48 -0.76 -1.13
C GLY A 27 -20.15 -0.99 -1.83
N LYS A 28 -19.85 -0.13 -2.80
CA LYS A 28 -18.63 -0.17 -3.61
C LYS A 28 -17.94 1.18 -3.57
N MET A 29 -16.61 1.17 -3.53
CA MET A 29 -15.82 2.39 -3.67
C MET A 29 -14.58 2.13 -4.52
N ASN A 30 -14.28 3.07 -5.40
CA ASN A 30 -13.04 3.02 -6.17
C ASN A 30 -11.84 3.24 -5.25
N GLY A 31 -10.68 2.76 -5.64
CA GLY A 31 -9.43 3.02 -4.94
C GLY A 31 -8.24 3.07 -5.87
N ALA A 32 -7.19 3.72 -5.40
CA ALA A 32 -5.88 3.75 -6.01
C ALA A 32 -4.91 2.96 -5.13
N LEU A 33 -4.04 2.16 -5.76
CA LEU A 33 -2.98 1.39 -5.12
C LEU A 33 -1.64 1.99 -5.46
N HIS A 34 -0.82 2.15 -4.42
CA HIS A 34 0.59 2.46 -4.57
C HIS A 34 1.35 1.29 -5.22
N ARG A 35 2.25 1.58 -6.17
CA ARG A 35 3.08 0.61 -6.91
C ARG A 35 3.69 -0.52 -6.08
N ASP A 36 4.18 -0.19 -4.88
CA ASP A 36 4.85 -1.15 -4.00
C ASP A 36 3.96 -2.33 -3.55
N LEU A 37 2.65 -2.21 -3.68
CA LEU A 37 1.71 -3.27 -3.36
C LEU A 37 1.61 -4.36 -4.44
N PHE A 38 2.02 -4.08 -5.67
CA PHE A 38 1.86 -5.00 -6.80
C PHE A 38 3.10 -5.08 -7.70
N LYS A 39 4.17 -4.34 -7.42
CA LYS A 39 5.46 -4.49 -8.13
C LYS A 39 6.11 -5.85 -7.90
N ASP A 40 5.95 -6.38 -6.68
CA ASP A 40 6.49 -7.69 -6.33
C ASP A 40 5.43 -8.74 -6.62
N THR A 41 5.76 -9.68 -7.51
CA THR A 41 4.91 -10.85 -7.86
C THR A 41 4.53 -11.70 -6.64
N SER A 42 5.24 -11.55 -5.52
CA SER A 42 4.87 -12.14 -4.22
C SER A 42 3.50 -11.68 -3.71
N THR A 43 3.01 -10.52 -4.16
CA THR A 43 1.73 -9.96 -3.74
C THR A 43 0.75 -10.09 -4.91
N ALA A 44 0.14 -11.26 -5.04
CA ALA A 44 -0.81 -11.56 -6.13
C ALA A 44 -2.17 -10.87 -5.91
N LEU A 45 -2.20 -9.53 -6.02
CA LEU A 45 -3.44 -8.78 -6.07
C LEU A 45 -4.17 -9.08 -7.37
N GLN A 46 -5.45 -9.44 -7.24
CA GLN A 46 -6.32 -9.78 -8.35
C GLN A 46 -7.77 -9.57 -7.93
N ALA A 47 -8.67 -9.54 -8.91
CA ALA A 47 -10.10 -9.62 -8.64
C ALA A 47 -10.41 -10.86 -7.78
N GLY A 48 -11.26 -10.68 -6.78
CA GLY A 48 -11.59 -11.68 -5.76
C GLY A 48 -10.69 -11.67 -4.53
N SER A 49 -9.55 -10.96 -4.54
CA SER A 49 -8.73 -10.82 -3.33
C SER A 49 -9.46 -10.02 -2.23
N VAL A 50 -9.35 -10.47 -0.99
CA VAL A 50 -9.89 -9.77 0.19
C VAL A 50 -8.80 -8.92 0.81
N LEU A 51 -9.09 -7.64 0.98
CA LEU A 51 -8.21 -6.67 1.63
C LEU A 51 -8.68 -6.42 3.06
N VAL A 52 -7.77 -6.54 4.02
CA VAL A 52 -7.97 -6.02 5.38
C VAL A 52 -7.12 -4.77 5.51
N LEU A 53 -7.79 -3.63 5.67
CA LEU A 53 -7.19 -2.31 5.67
C LEU A 53 -7.35 -1.67 7.04
N ARG A 54 -6.33 -0.91 7.45
CA ARG A 54 -6.34 -0.08 8.66
C ARG A 54 -5.94 1.34 8.33
N GLN A 55 -6.53 2.29 9.04
CA GLN A 55 -6.16 3.71 8.94
C GLN A 55 -6.19 4.23 7.49
N VAL A 56 -7.13 3.73 6.67
CA VAL A 56 -7.24 4.10 5.27
C VAL A 56 -7.88 5.48 5.16
N SER A 57 -7.36 6.31 4.25
CA SER A 57 -7.88 7.63 3.96
C SER A 57 -8.71 7.62 2.68
N VAL A 58 -9.75 8.44 2.66
CA VAL A 58 -10.48 8.78 1.44
C VAL A 58 -9.84 10.02 0.80
N ILE A 59 -9.52 9.93 -0.49
CA ILE A 59 -9.07 11.06 -1.30
C ILE A 59 -10.22 11.46 -2.22
N SER A 60 -10.46 12.77 -2.31
CA SER A 60 -11.56 13.36 -3.06
C SER A 60 -11.03 14.37 -4.07
N PRO A 61 -10.52 13.95 -5.25
CA PRO A 61 -9.99 14.88 -6.24
C PRO A 61 -11.04 15.88 -6.74
N SER A 62 -12.33 15.51 -6.64
CA SER A 62 -13.47 16.38 -6.90
C SER A 62 -14.59 16.09 -5.89
N SER A 63 -15.64 16.92 -5.88
CA SER A 63 -16.84 16.70 -5.06
C SER A 63 -17.68 15.49 -5.51
N ARG A 64 -17.42 14.93 -6.70
CA ARG A 64 -18.15 13.78 -7.26
C ARG A 64 -17.31 12.52 -7.29
N THR A 65 -16.05 12.61 -6.88
CA THR A 65 -15.10 11.53 -7.09
C THR A 65 -14.34 11.28 -5.82
N HIS A 66 -14.59 10.13 -5.22
CA HIS A 66 -14.01 9.69 -3.95
C HIS A 66 -13.34 8.34 -4.16
N TYR A 67 -12.11 8.23 -3.67
CA TYR A 67 -11.29 7.03 -3.81
C TYR A 67 -10.68 6.65 -2.46
N LEU A 68 -10.55 5.35 -2.20
CA LEU A 68 -9.62 4.85 -1.19
C LEU A 68 -8.19 5.03 -1.68
N ASN A 69 -7.33 5.57 -0.83
CA ASN A 69 -5.89 5.56 -1.09
C ASN A 69 -5.23 4.43 -0.33
N ILE A 70 -4.74 3.42 -1.04
CA ILE A 70 -4.13 2.25 -0.43
C ILE A 70 -2.61 2.32 -0.60
N THR A 71 -1.93 2.45 0.54
CA THR A 71 -0.48 2.34 0.65
C THR A 71 -0.10 1.06 1.40
N PRO A 72 1.16 0.58 1.29
CA PRO A 72 1.64 -0.53 2.10
C PRO A 72 1.34 -0.39 3.60
N GLY A 73 1.45 0.82 4.17
CA GLY A 73 1.21 1.05 5.60
C GLY A 73 -0.25 0.79 6.04
N ASN A 74 -1.20 0.90 5.11
CA ASN A 74 -2.63 0.71 5.37
C ASN A 74 -3.07 -0.73 5.21
N VAL A 75 -2.29 -1.58 4.54
CA VAL A 75 -2.62 -2.99 4.34
C VAL A 75 -2.22 -3.80 5.57
N ALA A 76 -3.20 -4.40 6.24
CA ALA A 76 -2.97 -5.33 7.34
C ALA A 76 -2.82 -6.77 6.82
N LEU A 77 -3.72 -7.21 5.94
CA LEU A 77 -3.72 -8.57 5.37
C LEU A 77 -4.28 -8.55 3.95
N ILE A 78 -3.81 -9.48 3.12
CA ILE A 78 -4.34 -9.79 1.79
C ILE A 78 -4.65 -11.28 1.74
N TYR A 79 -5.90 -11.63 1.45
CA TYR A 79 -6.28 -13.00 1.13
C TYR A 79 -6.51 -13.09 -0.37
N THR A 80 -5.84 -14.01 -1.03
CA THR A 80 -6.00 -14.23 -2.47
C THR A 80 -6.88 -15.46 -2.70
N ALA A 81 -7.61 -15.49 -3.82
CA ALA A 81 -8.44 -16.63 -4.18
C ALA A 81 -7.61 -17.90 -4.45
N ASN A 82 -6.31 -17.76 -4.74
CA ASN A 82 -5.42 -18.89 -4.92
C ASN A 82 -4.88 -19.35 -3.56
N ARG A 83 -5.23 -20.57 -3.13
CA ARG A 83 -4.91 -21.12 -1.79
C ARG A 83 -3.41 -21.12 -1.45
N GLU A 84 -2.55 -20.99 -2.46
CA GLU A 84 -1.09 -21.01 -2.32
C GLU A 84 -0.47 -19.64 -2.00
N ALA A 85 -1.22 -18.54 -2.15
CA ALA A 85 -0.69 -17.17 -2.02
C ALA A 85 -1.28 -16.39 -0.83
N MET A 86 -1.39 -17.02 0.34
CA MET A 86 -1.71 -16.31 1.59
C MET A 86 -0.50 -15.48 2.06
N VAL A 87 -0.51 -14.18 1.76
CA VAL A 87 0.57 -13.27 2.16
C VAL A 87 0.21 -12.60 3.49
N SER A 88 0.58 -13.25 4.60
CA SER A 88 0.56 -12.61 5.92
C SER A 88 1.84 -11.80 6.11
N LYS A 89 1.97 -10.66 5.42
CA LYS A 89 3.11 -9.75 5.61
C LYS A 89 2.98 -9.06 6.97
N ARG A 90 3.77 -9.51 7.95
CA ARG A 90 4.04 -8.72 9.17
C ARG A 90 4.60 -7.37 8.71
N SER A 91 3.90 -6.30 9.09
CA SER A 91 4.29 -4.88 9.02
C SER A 91 5.42 -4.56 8.05
N TRP A 92 5.08 -3.98 6.89
CA TRP A 92 6.04 -3.29 6.02
C TRP A 92 6.94 -2.39 6.87
N GLN A 93 8.15 -2.86 7.15
CA GLN A 93 9.18 -2.01 7.73
C GLN A 93 9.58 -1.08 6.61
N VAL A 94 9.23 0.19 6.76
CA VAL A 94 9.88 1.27 6.04
C VAL A 94 11.37 1.12 6.34
N SER A 95 12.14 0.59 5.39
CA SER A 95 13.59 0.73 5.43
C SER A 95 13.89 2.21 5.24
N GLN A 96 13.94 2.98 6.34
CA GLN A 96 14.63 4.24 6.33
C GLN A 96 16.12 3.91 6.19
N SER A 97 16.64 3.98 4.97
CA SER A 97 18.07 4.16 4.76
C SER A 97 18.45 5.57 5.20
N LEU A 98 18.58 5.77 6.52
CA LEU A 98 19.44 6.81 7.08
C LEU A 98 20.87 6.32 6.94
N THR A 99 21.47 6.53 5.76
CA THR A 99 22.91 6.34 5.57
C THR A 99 23.56 7.70 5.41
N ASN A 100 24.04 8.20 6.56
CA ASN A 100 25.33 8.86 6.72
C ASN A 100 25.66 10.07 5.83
N ASP A 101 25.20 11.26 6.23
CA ASP A 101 25.74 12.53 5.72
C ASP A 101 26.07 13.55 6.84
N THR A 102 26.54 13.07 7.99
CA THR A 102 26.96 13.98 9.08
C THR A 102 28.33 13.67 9.69
N LYS A 103 29.20 12.97 8.96
CA LYS A 103 30.59 12.75 9.37
C LYS A 103 31.61 13.32 8.38
N LEU A 104 31.41 14.57 7.97
CA LEU A 104 32.44 15.39 7.33
C LEU A 104 32.40 16.82 7.90
N ARG A 105 32.58 16.96 9.23
CA ARG A 105 32.99 18.25 9.80
C ARG A 105 33.73 18.13 11.13
N THR A 106 34.83 17.39 11.15
CA THR A 106 35.92 17.59 12.12
C THR A 106 37.14 16.77 11.71
N LYS A 107 38.02 17.37 10.91
CA LYS A 107 39.47 17.16 11.01
C LYS A 107 40.16 18.22 10.14
N GLY A 108 40.76 19.21 10.80
CA GLY A 108 41.47 20.29 10.15
C GLY A 108 42.02 21.29 11.15
N SER A 109 42.83 20.84 12.10
CA SER A 109 43.79 21.69 12.82
C SER A 109 44.69 20.84 13.72
N GLU A 110 45.71 20.20 13.12
CA GLU A 110 47.00 19.98 13.77
C GLU A 110 47.99 19.43 12.74
N THR A 111 48.96 20.25 12.33
CA THR A 111 50.38 19.92 12.43
C THR A 111 51.25 21.08 11.94
N ARG A 112 52.16 21.48 12.84
CA ARG A 112 53.50 22.05 12.66
C ARG A 112 53.65 23.56 12.48
#